data_AF-A0A7V9FQD5-F1
#
_entry.id   AF-A0A7V9FQD5-F1
#
_cell.length_a   1.000
_cell.length_b   1.000
_cell.length_c   1.000
_cell.angle_alpha   90.00
_cell.angle_beta   90.00
_cell.angle_gamma   90.00
#
_symmetry.space_group_name_H-M   'P 1'
#
loop_
_entity.id
_entity.type
_entity.pdbx_description
1 polymer ?
#
loop_
_entity_poly.entity_id
_entity_poly.type
_entity_poly.pdbx_seq_one_letter_code
_entity_poly.pdbx_strand_id
1 'polypeptide(L)'
;MKRLLLLLLPVLAAFLLVSPAALAATKTVSITNAGFVPNAITIDAGDSITWTNSDSKNRQPISQDASFASPILKPGETYTFQFKSDGRFSVTDALVKNQKMTVTVKKAPAPVGSPSLSVNKTKVIYGGAVLLSGKVPVAKSGEKVTLRAEVLTRTGTRQTSSVAEVSTNTEGAFSFTTAPTAQTTYTVTWQSTPATTTTSNALTVRVAPRVGLAVVSKVGRSVTFSTKATSAIPYAGRSVYLQRRNALGQWVSLQRVVLKSSTLVTRTTVRLPKGLSRIRILMPQSQVGMGYVTGVSRVLLIRL
;
A
#
# COMPACT_ATOMS: atom_id res chain seq x y z
N MET A 1 -17.66 -53.23 -59.87
CA MET A 1 -18.35 -52.40 -58.86
C MET A 1 -17.70 -52.58 -57.49
N LYS A 2 -16.76 -51.71 -57.10
CA LYS A 2 -16.34 -51.51 -55.70
C LYS A 2 -16.01 -50.03 -55.55
N ARG A 3 -16.94 -49.25 -54.97
CA ARG A 3 -16.77 -47.81 -54.71
C ARG A 3 -15.97 -47.67 -53.42
N LEU A 4 -14.76 -47.11 -53.52
CA LEU A 4 -13.90 -46.78 -52.39
C LEU A 4 -14.37 -45.44 -51.81
N LEU A 5 -14.94 -45.46 -50.61
CA LEU A 5 -15.40 -44.26 -49.90
C LEU A 5 -14.24 -43.70 -49.06
N LEU A 6 -13.60 -42.62 -49.55
CA LEU A 6 -12.64 -41.84 -48.77
C LEU A 6 -13.38 -40.95 -47.77
N LEU A 7 -13.35 -41.32 -46.49
CA LEU A 7 -13.78 -40.47 -45.38
C LEU A 7 -12.66 -39.46 -45.07
N LEU A 8 -12.84 -38.21 -45.52
CA LEU A 8 -12.04 -37.07 -45.06
C LEU A 8 -12.49 -36.66 -43.66
N LEU A 9 -11.66 -36.93 -42.65
CA LEU A 9 -11.77 -36.35 -41.31
C LEU A 9 -11.30 -34.88 -41.35
N PRO A 10 -12.08 -33.91 -40.83
CA PRO A 10 -11.57 -32.56 -40.63
C PRO A 10 -10.66 -32.56 -39.40
N VAL A 11 -9.36 -32.38 -39.61
CA VAL A 11 -8.40 -32.07 -38.54
C VAL A 11 -8.69 -30.66 -38.06
N LEU A 12 -9.43 -30.54 -36.95
CA LEU A 12 -9.65 -29.28 -36.25
C LEU A 12 -8.35 -28.88 -35.56
N ALA A 13 -7.56 -28.02 -36.20
CA ALA A 13 -6.38 -27.42 -35.60
C ALA A 13 -6.80 -26.45 -34.48
N ALA A 14 -6.75 -26.91 -33.24
CA ALA A 14 -6.86 -26.06 -32.06
C ALA A 14 -5.59 -25.19 -31.97
N PHE A 15 -5.66 -23.96 -32.49
CA PHE A 15 -4.66 -22.93 -32.22
C PHE A 15 -4.75 -22.55 -30.73
N LEU A 16 -3.86 -23.13 -29.91
CA LEU A 16 -3.54 -22.59 -28.59
C LEU A 16 -2.90 -21.22 -28.80
N LEU A 17 -3.70 -20.16 -28.70
CA LEU A 17 -3.21 -18.78 -28.51
C LEU A 17 -2.57 -18.71 -27.11
N VAL A 18 -1.33 -19.19 -27.00
CA VAL A 18 -0.47 -18.86 -25.86
C VAL A 18 -0.16 -17.39 -26.00
N SER A 19 -0.91 -16.55 -25.27
CA SER A 19 -0.57 -15.15 -25.12
C SER A 19 0.80 -15.08 -24.43
N PRO A 20 1.83 -14.44 -25.03
CA PRO A 20 3.10 -14.30 -24.34
C PRO A 20 2.85 -13.46 -23.08
N ALA A 21 3.02 -14.07 -21.91
CA ALA A 21 3.13 -13.31 -20.68
C ALA A 21 4.31 -12.36 -20.86
N ALA A 22 4.06 -11.05 -20.86
CA ALA A 22 5.14 -10.07 -20.86
C ALA A 22 6.05 -10.38 -19.67
N LEU A 23 7.31 -10.70 -19.94
CA LEU A 23 8.28 -11.01 -18.88
C LEU A 23 8.44 -9.76 -18.01
N ALA A 24 8.30 -9.93 -16.69
CA ALA A 24 8.56 -8.88 -15.71
C ALA A 24 9.98 -8.34 -15.92
N ALA A 25 10.11 -7.05 -16.22
CA ALA A 25 11.39 -6.43 -16.45
C ALA A 25 12.10 -6.19 -15.11
N THR A 26 13.44 -6.31 -15.11
CA THR A 26 14.26 -5.87 -13.99
C THR A 26 15.01 -4.61 -14.38
N LYS A 27 14.83 -3.54 -13.61
CA LYS A 27 15.61 -2.31 -13.74
C LYS A 27 16.69 -2.25 -12.65
N THR A 28 17.77 -1.54 -12.93
CA THR A 28 18.89 -1.38 -11.98
C THR A 28 18.96 0.03 -11.42
N VAL A 29 19.36 0.14 -10.16
CA VAL A 29 19.64 1.40 -9.47
C VAL A 29 20.96 1.26 -8.72
N SER A 30 21.89 2.18 -8.95
CA SER A 30 23.13 2.26 -8.19
C SER A 30 22.93 3.13 -6.95
N ILE A 31 23.43 2.68 -5.79
CA ILE A 31 23.51 3.49 -4.57
C ILE A 31 24.95 3.96 -4.45
N THR A 32 25.17 5.26 -4.56
CA THR A 32 26.49 5.90 -4.51
C THR A 32 26.60 6.82 -3.29
N ASN A 33 27.78 7.40 -3.07
CA ASN A 33 27.99 8.47 -2.10
C ASN A 33 26.98 9.63 -2.29
N ALA A 34 26.71 10.02 -3.54
CA ALA A 34 25.77 11.09 -3.84
C ALA A 34 24.29 10.69 -3.68
N GLY A 35 23.98 9.39 -3.58
CA GLY A 35 22.64 8.83 -3.44
C GLY A 35 22.27 7.84 -4.52
N PHE A 36 20.96 7.63 -4.70
CA PHE A 36 20.40 6.72 -5.70
C PHE A 36 20.54 7.28 -7.11
N VAL A 37 21.06 6.47 -8.04
CA VAL A 37 21.22 6.80 -9.45
C VAL A 37 20.57 5.69 -10.31
N PRO A 38 19.47 6.00 -11.03
CA PRO A 38 18.72 7.26 -11.00
C PRO A 38 17.96 7.47 -9.68
N ASN A 39 17.67 8.73 -9.33
CA ASN A 39 16.86 9.09 -8.14
C ASN A 39 15.33 9.04 -8.40
N ALA A 40 14.92 8.75 -9.62
CA ALA A 40 13.54 8.49 -9.98
C ALA A 40 13.50 7.45 -11.10
N ILE A 41 12.58 6.49 -11.00
CA ILE A 41 12.38 5.49 -12.04
C ILE A 41 10.90 5.19 -12.21
N THR A 42 10.51 4.89 -13.44
CA THR A 42 9.16 4.42 -13.77
C THR A 42 9.25 2.99 -14.30
N ILE A 43 8.45 2.10 -13.73
CA ILE A 43 8.37 0.67 -14.07
C ILE A 43 6.91 0.26 -14.23
N ASP A 44 6.64 -0.92 -14.77
CA ASP A 44 5.29 -1.47 -14.84
C ASP A 44 5.00 -2.37 -13.63
N ALA A 45 3.72 -2.51 -13.23
CA ALA A 45 3.37 -3.42 -12.15
C ALA A 45 3.72 -4.86 -12.53
N GLY A 46 4.49 -5.53 -11.67
CA GLY A 46 5.11 -6.82 -11.92
C GLY A 46 6.63 -6.74 -12.09
N ASP A 47 7.18 -5.57 -12.44
CA ASP A 47 8.62 -5.36 -12.61
C ASP A 47 9.38 -5.40 -11.28
N SER A 48 10.69 -5.64 -11.37
CA SER A 48 11.61 -5.60 -10.24
C SER A 48 12.61 -4.45 -10.36
N ILE A 49 13.10 -3.99 -9.22
CA ILE A 49 14.29 -3.14 -9.14
C ILE A 49 15.38 -3.90 -8.40
N THR A 50 16.58 -3.94 -8.99
CA THR A 50 17.81 -4.36 -8.33
C THR A 50 18.61 -3.14 -7.94
N TRP A 51 18.83 -2.97 -6.63
CA TRP A 51 19.77 -1.99 -6.11
C TRP A 51 21.15 -2.61 -5.97
N THR A 52 22.18 -1.91 -6.45
CA THR A 52 23.59 -2.28 -6.25
C THR A 52 24.25 -1.22 -5.37
N ASN A 53 24.96 -1.65 -4.32
CA ASN A 53 25.81 -0.73 -3.57
C ASN A 53 27.10 -0.45 -4.34
N SER A 54 27.19 0.73 -4.97
CA SER A 54 28.40 1.22 -5.66
C SER A 54 29.15 2.27 -4.84
N ASP A 55 28.86 2.35 -3.54
CA ASP A 55 29.63 3.13 -2.56
C ASP A 55 30.74 2.26 -1.94
N SER A 56 31.73 2.89 -1.32
CA SER A 56 32.70 2.24 -0.44
C SER A 56 32.15 1.95 0.98
N LYS A 57 31.00 2.52 1.35
CA LYS A 57 30.32 2.30 2.63
C LYS A 57 29.08 1.41 2.50
N ASN A 58 28.65 0.82 3.61
CA ASN A 58 27.43 0.02 3.67
C ASN A 58 26.18 0.86 3.35
N ARG A 59 25.24 0.25 2.63
CA ARG A 59 23.98 0.88 2.19
C ARG A 59 22.79 -0.01 2.50
N GLN A 60 21.62 0.57 2.73
CA GLN A 60 20.42 -0.21 2.99
C GLN A 60 19.18 0.45 2.38
N PRO A 61 18.82 0.13 1.11
CA PRO A 61 17.57 0.59 0.53
C PRO A 61 16.38 0.01 1.29
N ILE A 62 15.50 0.90 1.76
CA ILE A 62 14.24 0.54 2.40
C ILE A 62 13.11 1.33 1.77
N SER A 63 11.92 0.74 1.68
CA SER A 63 10.71 1.46 1.32
C SER A 63 9.60 1.15 2.31
N GLN A 64 9.21 2.19 3.03
CA GLN A 64 8.07 2.15 3.94
C GLN A 64 6.77 1.99 3.16
N ASP A 65 6.69 2.64 1.99
CA ASP A 65 5.56 2.50 1.10
C ASP A 65 5.56 1.09 0.49
N ALA A 66 6.62 0.63 -0.16
CA ALA A 66 6.58 -0.69 -0.79
C ALA A 66 6.64 -1.86 0.22
N SER A 67 6.75 -1.57 1.51
CA SER A 67 6.81 -2.55 2.61
C SER A 67 7.98 -3.53 2.48
N PHE A 68 9.16 -3.00 2.20
CA PHE A 68 10.40 -3.77 2.20
C PHE A 68 11.52 -3.08 2.95
N ALA A 69 12.45 -3.88 3.47
CA ALA A 69 13.75 -3.45 3.92
C ALA A 69 14.78 -4.48 3.42
N SER A 70 15.81 -4.02 2.69
CA SER A 70 16.90 -4.90 2.32
C SER A 70 17.73 -5.29 3.54
N PRO A 71 18.54 -6.37 3.45
CA PRO A 71 19.73 -6.51 4.28
C PRO A 71 20.66 -5.28 4.14
N ILE A 72 21.61 -5.13 5.06
CA ILE A 72 22.70 -4.17 4.89
C ILE A 72 23.58 -4.67 3.74
N LEU A 73 23.70 -3.87 2.68
CA LEU A 73 24.50 -4.17 1.49
C LEU A 73 25.91 -3.65 1.69
N LYS A 74 26.91 -4.53 1.69
CA LYS A 74 28.34 -4.18 1.58
C LYS A 74 28.66 -3.64 0.18
N PRO A 75 29.81 -2.98 -0.04
CA PRO A 75 30.24 -2.57 -1.37
C PRO A 75 30.16 -3.73 -2.39
N GLY A 76 29.50 -3.49 -3.52
CA GLY A 76 29.27 -4.48 -4.58
C GLY A 76 28.05 -5.39 -4.39
N GLU A 77 27.43 -5.45 -3.21
CA GLU A 77 26.26 -6.31 -2.98
C GLU A 77 24.98 -5.73 -3.59
N THR A 78 24.04 -6.63 -3.90
CA THR A 78 22.78 -6.29 -4.55
C THR A 78 21.56 -6.77 -3.78
N TYR A 79 20.44 -6.07 -3.94
CA TYR A 79 19.12 -6.50 -3.46
C TYR A 79 18.07 -6.28 -4.53
N THR A 80 17.17 -7.25 -4.72
CA THR A 80 16.08 -7.15 -5.70
C THR A 80 14.72 -7.18 -5.01
N PHE A 81 13.83 -6.27 -5.42
CA PHE A 81 12.44 -6.23 -4.97
C PHE A 81 11.48 -6.10 -6.14
N GLN A 82 10.45 -6.95 -6.16
CA GLN A 82 9.38 -6.91 -7.17
C GLN A 82 8.22 -6.02 -6.72
N PHE A 83 7.86 -5.06 -7.55
CA PHE A 83 6.72 -4.17 -7.34
C PHE A 83 5.47 -4.74 -8.01
N LYS A 84 4.66 -5.48 -7.25
CA LYS A 84 3.44 -6.12 -7.78
C LYS A 84 2.25 -5.17 -7.97
N SER A 85 2.28 -4.01 -7.32
CA SER A 85 1.16 -3.07 -7.28
C SER A 85 1.58 -1.74 -7.86
N ASP A 86 0.69 -1.12 -8.63
CA ASP A 86 0.88 0.22 -9.13
C ASP A 86 0.90 1.26 -8.00
N GLY A 87 1.45 2.43 -8.31
CA GLY A 87 1.49 3.56 -7.40
C GLY A 87 2.86 4.22 -7.32
N ARG A 88 2.96 5.20 -6.43
CA ARG A 88 4.19 5.96 -6.20
C ARG A 88 4.78 5.57 -4.85
N PHE A 89 6.03 5.14 -4.85
CA PHE A 89 6.73 4.63 -3.68
C PHE A 89 7.98 5.46 -3.42
N SER A 90 8.19 5.86 -2.17
CA SER A 90 9.47 6.44 -1.73
C SER A 90 10.39 5.35 -1.23
N VAL A 91 11.62 5.31 -1.74
CA VAL A 91 12.71 4.47 -1.24
C VAL A 91 13.76 5.39 -0.62
N THR A 92 14.33 5.01 0.52
CA THR A 92 15.35 5.77 1.24
C THR A 92 16.50 4.86 1.64
N ASP A 93 17.68 5.42 1.89
CA ASP A 93 18.75 4.68 2.57
C ASP A 93 18.53 4.76 4.09
N ALA A 94 18.47 3.62 4.76
CA ALA A 94 18.31 3.57 6.21
C ALA A 94 19.57 4.04 6.97
N LEU A 95 20.74 3.95 6.35
CA LEU A 95 22.04 4.24 6.97
C LEU A 95 22.51 5.68 6.71
N VAL A 96 21.97 6.35 5.69
CA VAL A 96 22.38 7.70 5.30
C VAL A 96 21.19 8.64 5.18
N LYS A 97 21.26 9.75 5.92
CA LYS A 97 20.19 10.76 5.96
C LYS A 97 20.05 11.45 4.60
N ASN A 98 18.82 11.87 4.30
CA ASN A 98 18.45 12.69 3.14
C ASN A 98 18.66 12.05 1.76
N GLN A 99 19.03 10.76 1.67
CA GLN A 99 19.06 10.04 0.40
C GLN A 99 17.74 9.32 0.15
N LYS A 100 17.08 9.67 -0.97
CA LYS A 100 15.79 9.14 -1.37
C LYS A 100 15.68 8.99 -2.88
N MET A 101 14.89 8.04 -3.33
CA MET A 101 14.42 7.94 -4.71
C MET A 101 12.92 7.74 -4.79
N THR A 102 12.34 8.09 -5.93
CA THR A 102 10.94 7.82 -6.24
C THR A 102 10.82 6.67 -7.23
N VAL A 103 10.02 5.66 -6.92
CA VAL A 103 9.60 4.63 -7.87
C VAL A 103 8.15 4.87 -8.24
N THR A 104 7.88 5.09 -9.52
CA THR A 104 6.52 5.16 -10.06
C THR A 104 6.21 3.86 -10.77
N VAL A 105 5.25 3.10 -10.26
CA VAL A 105 4.81 1.83 -10.86
C VAL A 105 3.53 2.13 -11.62
N LYS A 106 3.57 1.96 -12.94
CA LYS A 106 2.40 2.09 -13.80
C LYS A 106 1.46 0.90 -13.57
N LYS A 107 0.17 1.13 -13.78
CA LYS A 107 -0.82 0.05 -13.80
C LYS A 107 -0.42 -0.93 -14.89
N ALA A 108 -0.38 -2.22 -14.56
CA ALA A 108 -0.26 -3.26 -15.58
C ALA A 108 -1.34 -3.04 -16.65
N PRO A 109 -1.07 -3.28 -17.95
CA PRO A 109 -2.12 -3.32 -18.95
C PRO A 109 -3.22 -4.27 -18.49
N ALA A 110 -4.48 -3.87 -18.67
CA ALA A 110 -5.59 -4.73 -18.29
C ALA A 110 -5.51 -6.04 -19.10
N PRO A 111 -5.65 -7.22 -18.48
CA PRO A 111 -5.73 -8.45 -19.24
C PRO A 111 -6.93 -8.36 -20.18
N VAL A 112 -6.75 -8.84 -21.42
CA VAL A 112 -7.81 -8.79 -22.43
C VAL A 112 -9.02 -9.58 -21.92
N GLY A 113 -10.20 -8.97 -22.00
CA GLY A 113 -11.44 -9.61 -21.54
C GLY A 113 -11.55 -9.75 -20.02
N SER A 114 -10.74 -9.04 -19.23
CA SER A 114 -10.89 -8.99 -17.77
C SER A 114 -11.78 -7.83 -17.30
N PRO A 115 -12.45 -7.98 -16.14
CA PRO A 115 -13.13 -6.86 -15.50
C PRO A 115 -12.15 -5.75 -15.09
N SER A 116 -12.60 -4.51 -15.19
CA SER A 116 -11.88 -3.34 -14.66
C SER A 116 -12.09 -3.22 -13.15
N LEU A 117 -11.09 -2.72 -12.43
CA LEU A 117 -11.19 -2.43 -11.00
C LEU A 117 -10.49 -1.12 -10.66
N SER A 118 -11.17 -0.30 -9.86
CA SER A 118 -10.74 1.00 -9.37
C SER A 118 -11.19 1.21 -7.91
N VAL A 119 -10.50 2.09 -7.18
CA VAL A 119 -10.84 2.46 -5.80
C VAL A 119 -10.87 3.97 -5.68
N ASN A 120 -11.79 4.50 -4.87
CA ASN A 120 -11.86 5.94 -4.62
C ASN A 120 -10.66 6.47 -3.81
N LYS A 121 -10.01 5.63 -3.00
CA LYS A 121 -8.89 5.98 -2.11
C LYS A 121 -7.92 4.81 -1.96
N THR A 122 -6.64 5.04 -2.20
CA THR A 122 -5.57 4.04 -2.04
C THR A 122 -4.95 4.01 -0.65
N LYS A 123 -5.32 4.96 0.22
CA LYS A 123 -4.93 5.02 1.63
C LYS A 123 -6.14 5.37 2.49
N VAL A 124 -6.37 4.58 3.54
CA VAL A 124 -7.45 4.80 4.51
C VAL A 124 -6.93 4.71 5.95
N ILE A 125 -7.62 5.36 6.87
CA ILE A 125 -7.37 5.20 8.32
C ILE A 125 -8.15 3.98 8.80
N TYR A 126 -7.56 3.17 9.68
CA TYR A 126 -8.19 1.98 10.25
C TYR A 126 -9.64 2.23 10.70
N GLY A 127 -10.54 1.34 10.27
CA GLY A 127 -12.00 1.46 10.44
C GLY A 127 -12.68 2.39 9.42
N GLY A 128 -11.96 2.94 8.45
CA GLY A 128 -12.53 3.68 7.33
C GLY A 128 -12.81 2.75 6.14
N ALA A 129 -13.88 3.05 5.41
CA ALA A 129 -14.27 2.30 4.22
C ALA A 129 -13.67 2.87 2.94
N VAL A 130 -13.53 2.01 1.94
CA VAL A 130 -13.21 2.32 0.55
C VAL A 130 -14.30 1.77 -0.36
N LEU A 131 -14.55 2.51 -1.45
CA LEU A 131 -15.46 2.09 -2.51
C LEU A 131 -14.63 1.55 -3.66
N LEU A 132 -14.79 0.25 -3.94
CA LEU A 132 -14.26 -0.44 -5.09
C LEU A 132 -15.34 -0.45 -6.17
N SER A 133 -14.97 -0.12 -7.41
CA SER A 133 -15.91 -0.07 -8.53
C SER A 133 -15.24 -0.49 -9.82
N GLY A 134 -16.06 -0.95 -10.77
CA GLY A 134 -15.57 -1.44 -12.04
C GLY A 134 -16.70 -1.82 -12.99
N LYS A 135 -16.29 -2.27 -14.18
CA LYS A 135 -17.16 -2.83 -15.21
C LYS A 135 -16.58 -4.14 -15.71
N VAL A 136 -17.43 -5.16 -15.89
CA VAL A 136 -17.09 -6.34 -16.69
C VAL A 136 -17.04 -5.94 -18.18
N PRO A 137 -16.30 -6.65 -19.04
CA PRO A 137 -16.16 -6.29 -20.46
C PRO A 137 -17.39 -6.67 -21.30
N VAL A 138 -18.57 -6.72 -20.69
CA VAL A 138 -19.86 -6.99 -21.32
C VAL A 138 -20.94 -6.09 -20.70
N ALA A 139 -21.73 -5.41 -21.53
CA ALA A 139 -22.84 -4.59 -21.05
C ALA A 139 -24.06 -5.48 -20.80
N LYS A 140 -24.07 -6.15 -19.64
CA LYS A 140 -25.13 -7.09 -19.28
C LYS A 140 -25.36 -7.11 -17.76
N SER A 141 -26.63 -7.09 -17.38
CA SER A 141 -27.08 -7.21 -16.00
C SER A 141 -27.07 -8.67 -15.52
N GLY A 142 -26.84 -8.87 -14.22
CA GLY A 142 -26.93 -10.20 -13.59
C GLY A 142 -25.63 -11.01 -13.62
N GLU A 143 -24.54 -10.48 -14.18
CA GLU A 143 -23.25 -11.17 -14.21
C GLU A 143 -22.64 -11.21 -12.81
N LYS A 144 -22.18 -12.39 -12.38
CA LYS A 144 -21.61 -12.59 -11.04
C LYS A 144 -20.15 -12.14 -11.01
N VAL A 145 -19.85 -11.21 -10.12
CA VAL A 145 -18.50 -10.69 -9.87
C VAL A 145 -18.14 -10.95 -8.42
N THR A 146 -17.07 -11.70 -8.19
CA THR A 146 -16.57 -12.02 -6.86
C THR A 146 -15.36 -11.15 -6.51
N LEU A 147 -15.41 -10.45 -5.39
CA LEU A 147 -14.28 -9.70 -4.84
C LEU A 147 -13.39 -10.63 -4.01
N ARG A 148 -12.09 -10.63 -4.31
CA ARG A 148 -11.04 -11.29 -3.54
C ARG A 148 -10.18 -10.24 -2.84
N ALA A 149 -9.77 -10.54 -1.62
CA ALA A 149 -8.84 -9.73 -0.84
C ALA A 149 -7.66 -10.57 -0.38
N GLU A 150 -6.47 -10.04 -0.59
CA GLU A 150 -5.22 -10.57 -0.06
C GLU A 150 -4.69 -9.60 1.00
N VAL A 151 -4.85 -9.97 2.28
CA VAL A 151 -4.50 -9.14 3.43
C VAL A 151 -3.09 -9.46 3.91
N LEU A 152 -2.25 -8.43 4.08
CA LEU A 152 -0.92 -8.57 4.67
C LEU A 152 -1.04 -8.72 6.20
N THR A 153 -0.64 -9.88 6.71
CA THR A 153 -0.73 -10.21 8.13
C THR A 153 0.40 -9.56 8.94
N ARG A 154 0.28 -9.60 10.27
CA ARG A 154 1.32 -9.11 11.19
C ARG A 154 2.63 -9.89 11.07
N THR A 155 2.59 -11.14 10.62
CA THR A 155 3.77 -12.02 10.44
C THR A 155 4.39 -11.90 9.04
N GLY A 156 3.75 -11.16 8.13
CA GLY A 156 4.30 -10.85 6.80
C GLY A 156 3.82 -11.82 5.73
N THR A 157 3.03 -12.81 6.13
CA THR A 157 2.30 -13.67 5.20
C THR A 157 1.13 -12.92 4.59
N ARG A 158 0.70 -13.38 3.43
CA ARG A 158 -0.46 -12.85 2.72
C ARG A 158 -1.59 -13.86 2.80
N GLN A 159 -2.72 -13.44 3.36
CA GLN A 159 -3.89 -14.30 3.53
C GLN A 159 -4.96 -13.88 2.53
N THR A 160 -5.37 -14.82 1.67
CA THR A 160 -6.38 -14.58 0.65
C THR A 160 -7.76 -15.02 1.15
N SER A 161 -8.79 -14.20 0.92
CA SER A 161 -10.19 -14.53 1.17
C SER A 161 -11.09 -14.03 0.05
N SER A 162 -12.19 -14.76 -0.19
CA SER A 162 -13.33 -14.23 -0.95
C SER A 162 -14.14 -13.34 -0.01
N VAL A 163 -14.34 -12.08 -0.39
CA VAL A 163 -14.95 -11.07 0.49
C VAL A 163 -16.45 -10.94 0.25
N ALA A 164 -16.85 -10.86 -1.01
CA ALA A 164 -18.23 -10.61 -1.40
C ALA A 164 -18.46 -11.01 -2.86
N GLU A 165 -19.72 -11.20 -3.23
CA GLU A 165 -20.17 -11.37 -4.61
C GLU A 165 -21.33 -10.41 -4.89
N VAL A 166 -21.32 -9.79 -6.06
CA VAL A 166 -22.40 -8.90 -6.52
C VAL A 166 -22.78 -9.27 -7.95
N SER A 167 -23.98 -8.86 -8.35
CA SER A 167 -24.44 -8.94 -9.74
C SER A 167 -24.31 -7.59 -10.42
N THR A 168 -23.91 -7.57 -11.68
CA THR A 168 -23.76 -6.33 -12.46
C THR A 168 -25.11 -5.69 -12.80
N ASN A 169 -25.09 -4.39 -13.08
CA ASN A 169 -26.22 -3.68 -13.69
C ASN A 169 -26.23 -3.84 -15.23
N THR A 170 -27.18 -3.21 -15.91
CA THR A 170 -27.33 -3.25 -17.39
C THR A 170 -26.10 -2.80 -18.17
N GLU A 171 -25.27 -1.93 -17.59
CA GLU A 171 -24.00 -1.49 -18.18
C GLU A 171 -22.81 -2.41 -17.87
N GLY A 172 -23.04 -3.54 -17.19
CA GLY A 172 -21.96 -4.39 -16.69
C GLY A 172 -21.20 -3.80 -15.50
N ALA A 173 -21.72 -2.74 -14.86
CA ALA A 173 -21.05 -2.10 -13.74
C ALA A 173 -21.34 -2.80 -12.41
N PHE A 174 -20.35 -2.75 -11.52
CA PHE A 174 -20.43 -3.32 -10.17
C PHE A 174 -19.72 -2.42 -9.15
N SER A 175 -20.04 -2.63 -7.87
CA SER A 175 -19.36 -1.93 -6.78
C SER A 175 -19.35 -2.74 -5.48
N PHE A 176 -18.30 -2.56 -4.68
CA PHE A 176 -18.15 -3.12 -3.35
C PHE A 176 -17.72 -2.04 -2.36
N THR A 177 -18.26 -2.07 -1.14
CA THR A 177 -17.78 -1.26 -0.03
C THR A 177 -17.09 -2.16 0.98
N THR A 178 -15.84 -1.85 1.33
CA THR A 178 -15.04 -2.65 2.26
C THR A 178 -14.23 -1.76 3.20
N ALA A 179 -13.96 -2.24 4.40
CA ALA A 179 -13.13 -1.56 5.40
C ALA A 179 -11.88 -2.41 5.70
N PRO A 180 -10.77 -2.22 4.95
CA PRO A 180 -9.57 -3.02 5.14
C PRO A 180 -8.98 -2.80 6.53
N THR A 181 -8.62 -3.91 7.19
CA THR A 181 -8.07 -3.91 8.55
C THR A 181 -6.55 -3.74 8.54
N ALA A 182 -5.88 -4.13 7.45
CA ALA A 182 -4.46 -3.94 7.17
C ALA A 182 -4.27 -3.70 5.66
N GLN A 183 -3.04 -3.47 5.21
CA GLN A 183 -2.74 -3.38 3.77
C GLN A 183 -3.32 -4.57 3.03
N THR A 184 -4.20 -4.29 2.07
CA THR A 184 -4.99 -5.31 1.39
C THR A 184 -4.88 -5.08 -0.12
N THR A 185 -4.64 -6.16 -0.86
CA THR A 185 -4.68 -6.16 -2.32
C THR A 185 -5.98 -6.80 -2.78
N TYR A 186 -6.75 -6.07 -3.56
CA TYR A 186 -8.03 -6.51 -4.09
C TYR A 186 -7.90 -6.94 -5.55
N THR A 187 -8.60 -7.99 -5.91
CA THR A 187 -8.88 -8.40 -7.29
C THR A 187 -10.35 -8.75 -7.40
N VAL A 188 -10.93 -8.64 -8.59
CA VAL A 188 -12.24 -9.22 -8.86
C VAL A 188 -12.10 -10.34 -9.87
N THR A 189 -12.84 -11.42 -9.65
CA THR A 189 -12.98 -12.52 -10.60
C THR A 189 -14.38 -12.48 -11.20
N TRP A 190 -14.45 -12.61 -12.52
CA TRP A 190 -15.70 -12.72 -13.27
C TRP A 190 -15.60 -13.95 -14.17
N GLN A 191 -16.68 -14.73 -14.23
CA GLN A 191 -16.78 -15.89 -15.11
C GLN A 191 -17.59 -15.51 -16.33
N SER A 192 -16.94 -15.41 -17.49
CA SER A 192 -17.62 -15.16 -18.76
C SER A 192 -18.33 -16.42 -19.26
N THR A 193 -19.26 -16.25 -20.20
CA THR A 193 -19.89 -17.35 -20.95
C THR A 193 -19.31 -17.38 -22.38
N PRO A 194 -18.71 -18.49 -22.85
CA PRO A 194 -18.52 -19.78 -22.16
C PRO A 194 -17.52 -19.69 -21.00
N ALA A 195 -17.70 -20.58 -20.01
CA ALA A 195 -17.13 -20.56 -18.65
C ALA A 195 -15.61 -20.31 -18.58
N THR A 196 -15.20 -19.05 -18.71
CA THR A 196 -13.81 -18.62 -18.62
C THR A 196 -13.70 -17.62 -17.48
N THR A 197 -12.94 -17.96 -16.44
CA THR A 197 -12.75 -17.06 -15.30
C THR A 197 -11.61 -16.10 -15.60
N THR A 198 -11.93 -14.81 -15.68
CA THR A 198 -10.95 -13.73 -15.84
C THR A 198 -10.82 -12.94 -14.55
N THR A 199 -9.63 -12.38 -14.33
CA THR A 199 -9.29 -11.64 -13.10
C THR A 199 -8.85 -10.23 -13.46
N SER A 200 -9.32 -9.23 -12.72
CA SER A 200 -8.86 -7.85 -12.87
C SER A 200 -7.38 -7.71 -12.51
N ASN A 201 -6.79 -6.58 -12.88
CA ASN A 201 -5.54 -6.16 -12.22
C ASN A 201 -5.73 -6.05 -10.71
N ALA A 202 -4.65 -6.34 -9.99
CA ALA A 202 -4.57 -6.17 -8.56
C ALA A 202 -4.56 -4.68 -8.18
N LEU A 203 -5.24 -4.33 -7.10
CA LEU A 203 -5.34 -2.97 -6.59
C LEU A 203 -5.07 -2.95 -5.08
N THR A 204 -4.02 -2.25 -4.65
CA THR A 204 -3.64 -2.24 -3.24
C THR A 204 -4.16 -1.01 -2.49
N VAL A 205 -4.78 -1.25 -1.34
CA VAL A 205 -5.20 -0.23 -0.38
C VAL A 205 -4.34 -0.33 0.88
N ARG A 206 -3.78 0.80 1.28
CA ARG A 206 -2.92 0.95 2.46
C ARG A 206 -3.74 1.40 3.66
N VAL A 207 -3.40 0.91 4.84
CA VAL A 207 -4.08 1.26 6.09
C VAL A 207 -3.13 1.98 7.05
N ALA A 208 -3.51 3.16 7.51
CA ALA A 208 -2.84 3.84 8.61
C ALA A 208 -3.58 3.56 9.93
N PRO A 209 -2.90 3.45 11.08
CA PRO A 209 -3.60 3.34 12.35
C PRO A 209 -4.41 4.60 12.63
N ARG A 210 -5.51 4.44 13.36
CA ARG A 210 -6.27 5.56 13.88
C ARG A 210 -5.53 6.16 15.07
N VAL A 211 -4.96 7.34 14.89
CA VAL A 211 -4.24 8.07 15.95
C VAL A 211 -5.12 9.20 16.49
N GLY A 212 -5.54 9.07 17.74
CA GLY A 212 -6.33 10.06 18.46
C GLY A 212 -5.46 11.07 19.18
N LEU A 213 -5.92 12.32 19.21
CA LEU A 213 -5.35 13.42 19.99
C LEU A 213 -6.48 14.28 20.55
N ALA A 214 -6.43 14.54 21.86
CA ALA A 214 -7.31 15.47 22.55
C ALA A 214 -6.56 16.21 23.66
N VAL A 215 -7.08 17.38 24.05
CA VAL A 215 -6.62 18.12 25.23
C VAL A 215 -7.37 17.58 26.45
N VAL A 216 -6.64 17.33 27.53
CA VAL A 216 -7.18 16.89 28.83
C VAL A 216 -7.26 18.07 29.78
N SER A 217 -6.20 18.88 29.87
CA SER A 217 -6.16 20.06 30.73
C SER A 217 -5.18 21.09 30.21
N LYS A 218 -5.41 22.36 30.57
CA LYS A 218 -4.52 23.49 30.31
C LYS A 218 -4.37 24.29 31.60
N VAL A 219 -3.15 24.40 32.11
CA VAL A 219 -2.82 25.18 33.31
C VAL A 219 -1.65 26.10 32.96
N GLY A 220 -1.91 27.40 32.85
CA GLY A 220 -0.95 28.36 32.33
C GLY A 220 -0.43 27.94 30.95
N ARG A 221 0.88 27.67 30.87
CA ARG A 221 1.54 27.22 29.63
C ARG A 221 1.69 25.71 29.49
N SER A 222 1.26 24.95 30.49
CA SER A 222 1.34 23.49 30.50
C SER A 222 0.03 22.91 29.98
N VAL A 223 0.12 22.06 28.96
CA VAL A 223 -1.04 21.41 28.35
C VAL A 223 -0.87 19.91 28.44
N THR A 224 -1.85 19.25 29.02
CA THR A 224 -1.94 17.79 29.08
C THR A 224 -2.75 17.31 27.89
N PHE A 225 -2.17 16.41 27.11
CA PHE A 225 -2.83 15.75 25.98
C PHE A 225 -3.11 14.30 26.30
N SER A 226 -4.19 13.76 25.74
CA SER A 226 -4.43 12.31 25.66
C SER A 226 -4.18 11.83 24.24
N THR A 227 -3.54 10.67 24.12
CA THR A 227 -3.19 10.04 22.84
C THR A 227 -3.50 8.55 22.89
N LYS A 228 -4.02 8.02 21.78
CA LYS A 228 -4.28 6.59 21.57
C LYS A 228 -4.02 6.24 20.11
N ALA A 229 -3.51 5.05 19.85
CA ALA A 229 -3.42 4.49 18.50
C ALA A 229 -4.20 3.17 18.45
N THR A 230 -4.97 2.96 17.38
CA THR A 230 -5.82 1.78 17.22
C THR A 230 -5.69 1.20 15.82
N SER A 231 -5.54 -0.12 15.75
CA SER A 231 -5.50 -0.95 14.54
C SER A 231 -5.91 -2.39 14.90
N ALA A 232 -5.83 -3.34 13.96
CA ALA A 232 -6.00 -4.76 14.28
C ALA A 232 -4.82 -5.32 15.11
N ILE A 233 -3.73 -4.57 15.27
CA ILE A 233 -2.58 -4.97 16.10
C ILE A 233 -2.40 -4.06 17.33
N PRO A 234 -1.96 -4.61 18.48
CA PRO A 234 -1.66 -3.80 19.65
C PRO A 234 -0.41 -2.94 19.47
N TYR A 235 -0.45 -1.77 20.12
CA TYR A 235 0.63 -0.77 20.09
C TYR A 235 1.24 -0.47 21.47
N ALA A 236 0.98 -1.31 22.48
CA ALA A 236 1.67 -1.22 23.76
C ALA A 236 3.20 -1.26 23.57
N GLY A 237 3.92 -0.40 24.29
CA GLY A 237 5.39 -0.25 24.18
C GLY A 237 5.85 0.52 22.95
N ARG A 238 4.98 0.81 21.99
CA ARG A 238 5.34 1.58 20.78
C ARG A 238 5.30 3.07 21.03
N SER A 239 6.10 3.79 20.26
CA SER A 239 6.32 5.22 20.44
C SER A 239 5.55 6.05 19.42
N VAL A 240 4.98 7.15 19.88
CA VAL A 240 4.46 8.24 19.06
C VAL A 240 5.14 9.54 19.44
N TYR A 241 5.08 10.53 18.56
CA TYR A 241 5.72 11.82 18.76
C TYR A 241 4.66 12.91 18.76
N LEU A 242 4.58 13.65 19.86
CA LEU A 242 3.82 14.88 19.91
C LEU A 242 4.62 15.95 19.20
N GLN A 243 4.06 16.51 18.14
CA GLN A 243 4.73 17.48 17.27
C GLN A 243 4.01 18.82 17.28
N ARG A 244 4.79 19.89 17.18
CA ARG A 244 4.32 21.26 16.96
C ARG A 244 4.75 21.73 15.58
N ARG A 245 3.90 22.49 14.90
CA ARG A 245 4.30 23.19 13.68
C ARG A 245 5.08 24.46 14.04
N ASN A 246 6.31 24.61 13.54
CA ASN A 246 7.14 25.81 13.75
C ASN A 246 6.75 26.93 12.77
N ALA A 247 7.39 28.10 12.89
CA ALA A 247 7.13 29.26 12.03
C ALA A 247 7.48 29.00 10.55
N LEU A 248 8.46 28.14 10.27
CA LEU A 248 8.83 27.67 8.92
C LEU A 248 7.84 26.64 8.35
N GLY A 249 6.73 26.35 9.04
CA GLY A 249 5.73 25.39 8.61
C GLY A 249 6.12 23.92 8.79
N GLN A 250 7.29 23.63 9.37
CA GLN A 250 7.81 22.29 9.62
C GLN A 250 7.26 21.72 10.93
N TRP A 251 7.13 20.39 10.99
CA TRP A 251 6.74 19.70 12.21
C TRP A 251 7.96 19.31 13.03
N VAL A 252 8.05 19.84 14.25
CA VAL A 252 9.12 19.53 15.21
C VAL A 252 8.56 18.69 16.35
N SER A 253 9.27 17.63 16.72
CA SER A 253 8.89 16.78 17.85
C SER A 253 9.14 17.51 19.16
N LEU A 254 8.10 17.65 19.98
CA LEU A 254 8.19 18.19 21.34
C LEU A 254 8.48 17.09 22.36
N GLN A 255 7.85 15.92 22.20
CA GLN A 255 7.96 14.83 23.17
C GLN A 255 7.74 13.48 22.50
N ARG A 256 8.55 12.49 22.88
CA ARG A 256 8.30 11.08 22.59
C ARG A 256 7.38 10.50 23.66
N VAL A 257 6.31 9.84 23.24
CA VAL A 257 5.30 9.25 24.11
C VAL A 257 5.25 7.75 23.84
N VAL A 258 5.49 6.94 24.87
CA VAL A 258 5.34 5.49 24.79
C VAL A 258 3.90 5.12 25.12
N LEU A 259 3.22 4.47 24.19
CA LEU A 259 1.84 4.02 24.35
C LEU A 259 1.81 2.87 25.36
N LYS A 260 1.03 3.04 26.44
CA LYS A 260 0.93 2.03 27.51
C LYS A 260 0.05 0.84 27.14
N SER A 261 -0.93 1.06 26.25
CA SER A 261 -1.93 0.07 25.87
C SER A 261 -2.53 0.41 24.50
N SER A 262 -3.15 -0.58 23.84
CA SER A 262 -3.99 -0.40 22.66
C SER A 262 -5.41 0.09 22.99
N THR A 263 -5.85 -0.07 24.23
CA THR A 263 -7.22 0.26 24.68
C THR A 263 -7.27 1.55 25.49
N LEU A 264 -6.27 1.81 26.32
CA LEU A 264 -6.21 2.99 27.19
C LEU A 264 -5.53 4.19 26.51
N VAL A 265 -5.94 5.39 26.92
CA VAL A 265 -5.27 6.63 26.51
C VAL A 265 -3.97 6.81 27.30
N THR A 266 -2.93 7.30 26.63
CA THR A 266 -1.69 7.74 27.27
C THR A 266 -1.73 9.26 27.42
N ARG A 267 -1.49 9.76 28.64
CA ARG A 267 -1.42 11.20 28.92
C ARG A 267 0.02 11.68 28.85
N THR A 268 0.21 12.86 28.27
CA THR A 268 1.51 13.55 28.23
C THR A 268 1.31 15.03 28.45
N THR A 269 2.18 15.65 29.23
CA THR A 269 2.13 17.08 29.52
C THR A 269 3.33 17.75 28.88
N VAL A 270 3.09 18.82 28.14
CA VAL A 270 4.15 19.62 27.51
C VAL A 270 3.91 21.11 27.77
N ARG A 271 4.99 21.87 27.84
CA ARG A 271 4.93 23.33 27.90
C ARG A 271 4.91 23.90 26.50
N LEU A 272 3.93 24.74 26.20
CA LEU A 272 3.79 25.38 24.90
C LEU A 272 4.18 26.87 24.96
N PRO A 273 4.61 27.46 23.82
CA PRO A 273 4.81 28.91 23.72
C PRO A 273 3.48 29.66 23.86
N LYS A 274 3.54 30.93 24.24
CA LYS A 274 2.35 31.81 24.20
C LYS A 274 1.85 31.95 22.76
N GLY A 275 0.56 32.21 22.59
CA GLY A 275 -0.05 32.35 21.27
C GLY A 275 -0.55 31.02 20.69
N LEU A 276 -0.65 30.96 19.37
CA LEU A 276 -1.29 29.85 18.66
C LEU A 276 -0.28 28.73 18.33
N SER A 277 -0.52 27.54 18.88
CA SER A 277 0.24 26.32 18.56
C SER A 277 -0.62 25.35 17.75
N ARG A 278 -0.05 24.81 16.66
CA ARG A 278 -0.61 23.67 15.91
C ARG A 278 0.05 22.39 16.37
N ILE A 279 -0.73 21.48 16.96
CA ILE A 279 -0.23 20.24 17.58
C ILE A 279 -0.80 19.02 16.84
N ARG A 280 0.03 18.00 16.62
CA ARG A 280 -0.40 16.68 16.13
C ARG A 280 0.37 15.57 16.83
N ILE A 281 -0.12 14.35 16.69
CA ILE A 281 0.64 13.13 16.98
C ILE A 281 1.08 12.50 15.66
N LEU A 282 2.34 12.08 15.62
CA LEU A 282 2.93 11.25 14.57
C LEU A 282 3.27 9.87 15.14
N MET A 283 2.73 8.82 14.54
CA MET A 283 3.19 7.44 14.75
C MET A 283 4.02 7.02 13.54
N PRO A 284 5.36 6.99 13.64
CA PRO A 284 6.22 6.74 12.49
C PRO A 284 6.15 5.29 12.05
N GLN A 285 6.56 5.00 10.82
CA GLN A 285 6.50 3.66 10.24
C GLN A 285 7.17 2.58 11.09
N SER A 286 8.34 2.88 11.67
CA SER A 286 9.06 1.97 12.56
C SER A 286 8.24 1.54 13.79
N GLN A 287 7.15 2.25 14.08
CA GLN A 287 6.25 2.03 15.20
C GLN A 287 4.85 1.55 14.75
N VAL A 288 4.45 1.62 13.48
CA VAL A 288 3.12 1.12 13.05
C VAL A 288 3.11 -0.38 12.75
N GLY A 289 4.26 -0.99 12.46
CA GLY A 289 4.38 -2.42 12.20
C GLY A 289 3.89 -2.86 10.83
N MET A 290 4.11 -4.13 10.51
CA MET A 290 3.83 -4.68 9.19
C MET A 290 2.33 -4.65 8.86
N GLY A 291 2.01 -4.39 7.59
CA GLY A 291 0.62 -4.20 7.14
C GLY A 291 0.06 -2.78 7.35
N TYR A 292 0.81 -1.87 7.96
CA TYR A 292 0.35 -0.50 8.21
C TYR A 292 1.31 0.55 7.64
N VAL A 293 0.79 1.73 7.35
CA VAL A 293 1.59 2.92 7.00
C VAL A 293 1.56 3.96 8.12
N THR A 294 2.50 4.90 8.11
CA THR A 294 2.60 6.01 9.07
C THR A 294 1.24 6.64 9.39
N GLY A 295 0.94 6.73 10.69
CA GLY A 295 -0.28 7.31 11.24
C GLY A 295 -0.07 8.73 11.73
N VAL A 296 -1.03 9.60 11.45
CA VAL A 296 -1.06 10.97 11.96
C VAL A 296 -2.44 11.27 12.54
N SER A 297 -2.47 11.99 13.66
CA SER A 297 -3.74 12.51 14.20
C SER A 297 -4.22 13.70 13.38
N ARG A 298 -5.47 14.11 13.63
CA ARG A 298 -5.90 15.48 13.33
C ARG A 298 -4.97 16.51 13.99
N VAL A 299 -4.94 17.72 13.43
CA VAL A 299 -4.21 18.85 14.02
C VAL A 299 -5.13 19.57 15.00
N LEU A 300 -4.65 19.82 16.22
CA LEU A 300 -5.30 20.70 17.18
C LEU A 300 -4.68 22.09 17.15
N LEU A 301 -5.53 23.11 17.25
CA LEU A 301 -5.16 24.50 17.43
C LEU A 301 -5.29 24.83 18.92
N ILE A 302 -4.17 25.17 19.56
CA ILE A 302 -4.11 25.47 20.98
C ILE A 302 -3.67 26.92 21.14
N ARG A 303 -4.52 27.75 21.76
CA ARG A 303 -4.20 29.14 22.09
C ARG A 303 -3.88 29.21 23.58
N LEU A 304 -2.68 29.69 23.92
CA LEU A 304 -2.25 29.92 25.30
C LEU A 304 -2.24 31.40 25.65
#